data_AF-A0ABD0YXD1-F1
#
_entry.id   AF-A0ABD0YXD1-F1
#
_cell.length_a   1.000
_cell.length_b   1.000
_cell.length_c   1.000
_cell.angle_alpha   90.00
_cell.angle_beta   90.00
_cell.angle_gamma   90.00
#
_symmetry.space_group_name_H-M   'P 1'
#
loop_
_entity.id
_entity.type
_entity.pdbx_description
1 polymer ?
#
loop_
_entity_poly.entity_id
_entity_poly.type
_entity_poly.pdbx_seq_one_letter_code
_entity_poly.pdbx_strand_id
1 'polypeptide(L)'
;MFLPSQSFYLKTYVIVVFCYNFRFSNEEEAVTIANSTKSGLAGYFYTNDIPQAWRVAKKLQVGMVGINESLISTTEAAFGGIKESGIGREGSHHGLEEFLYIKYLCLSTM
;
A
#
# COMPACT_ATOMS: atom_id res chain seq x y z
N MET A 1 42.60 15.49 -6.13
CA MET A 1 42.99 16.44 -5.05
C MET A 1 42.15 16.10 -3.82
N PHE A 2 42.79 16.06 -2.66
CA PHE A 2 42.40 15.38 -1.41
C PHE A 2 41.15 15.94 -0.68
N LEU A 3 40.55 15.07 0.16
CA LEU A 3 39.41 15.22 1.10
C LEU A 3 39.62 16.28 2.21
N PRO A 4 38.60 16.62 3.03
CA PRO A 4 38.37 15.90 4.31
C PRO A 4 36.86 15.64 4.59
N SER A 5 36.41 14.46 5.02
CA SER A 5 36.54 13.79 6.33
C SER A 5 35.79 14.46 7.50
N GLN A 6 34.73 13.75 7.92
CA GLN A 6 34.07 13.71 9.25
C GLN A 6 32.89 14.64 9.58
N SER A 7 31.91 13.99 10.22
CA SER A 7 30.70 14.48 10.89
C SER A 7 29.51 14.88 10.02
N PHE A 8 28.52 13.98 9.92
CA PHE A 8 27.23 14.23 10.58
C PHE A 8 26.44 12.92 10.77
N TYR A 9 26.48 12.41 12.00
CA TYR A 9 25.59 11.35 12.50
C TYR A 9 24.16 11.89 12.69
N LEU A 10 23.47 12.21 11.59
CA LEU A 10 22.02 12.39 11.62
C LEU A 10 21.41 11.51 10.56
N LYS A 11 20.81 10.39 11.00
CA LYS A 11 19.82 9.62 10.25
C LYS A 11 18.53 10.45 10.11
N THR A 12 18.62 11.64 9.55
CA THR A 12 17.45 12.39 9.10
C THR A 12 17.14 11.85 7.71
N TYR A 13 16.21 10.90 7.62
CA TYR A 13 15.62 10.51 6.34
C TYR A 13 14.79 11.70 5.85
N VAL A 14 15.42 12.64 5.15
CA VAL A 14 14.69 13.58 4.32
C VAL A 14 14.15 12.76 3.16
N ILE A 15 12.85 12.45 3.20
CA ILE A 15 12.17 11.76 2.11
C ILE A 15 11.99 12.78 0.98
N VAL A 16 12.87 12.72 -0.02
CA VAL A 16 12.72 13.48 -1.26
C VAL A 16 11.90 12.62 -2.23
N VAL A 17 10.74 13.13 -2.65
CA VAL A 17 9.86 12.43 -3.59
C VAL A 17 10.28 12.78 -5.02
N PHE A 18 10.69 11.78 -5.79
CA PHE A 18 10.94 11.91 -7.23
C PHE A 18 9.72 11.41 -8.00
N CYS A 19 9.23 12.20 -8.96
CA CYS A 19 8.17 11.79 -9.88
C CYS A 19 8.80 11.24 -11.17
N TYR A 20 8.68 9.94 -11.38
CA TYR A 20 9.15 9.28 -12.59
C TYR A 20 7.96 9.05 -13.54
N ASN A 21 8.12 9.46 -14.80
CA ASN A 21 7.12 9.23 -15.83
C ASN A 21 7.51 8.00 -16.67
N PHE A 22 6.74 6.93 -16.53
CA PHE A 22 6.91 5.71 -17.33
C PHE A 22 5.80 5.64 -18.38
N ARG A 23 6.19 5.42 -19.64
CA ARG A 23 5.25 5.13 -20.72
C ARG A 23 4.99 3.62 -20.77
N PHE A 24 3.75 3.26 -21.01
CA PHE A 24 3.31 1.90 -21.27
C PHE A 24 2.31 1.92 -22.44
N SER A 25 2.18 0.79 -23.13
CA SER A 25 1.34 0.67 -24.33
C SER A 25 0.01 -0.03 -24.05
N ASN A 26 -0.05 -0.85 -23.00
CA ASN A 26 -1.26 -1.60 -22.65
C ASN A 26 -1.43 -1.75 -21.12
N GLU A 27 -2.62 -2.17 -20.72
CA GLU A 27 -3.03 -2.36 -19.32
C GLU A 27 -2.14 -3.37 -18.58
N GLU A 28 -1.75 -4.46 -19.24
CA GLU A 28 -0.99 -5.55 -18.63
C GLU A 28 0.44 -5.14 -18.32
N GLU A 29 1.06 -4.40 -19.23
CA GLU A 29 2.37 -3.78 -19.05
C GLU A 29 2.35 -2.80 -17.87
N ALA A 30 1.36 -1.92 -17.79
CA ALA A 30 1.23 -0.95 -16.70
C ALA A 30 1.15 -1.64 -15.32
N VAL A 31 0.31 -2.68 -15.22
CA VAL A 31 0.14 -3.47 -14.00
C VAL A 31 1.43 -4.21 -13.64
N THR A 32 2.14 -4.76 -14.63
CA THR A 32 3.40 -5.47 -14.42
C THR A 32 4.47 -4.54 -13.85
N ILE A 33 4.59 -3.34 -14.43
CA ILE A 33 5.50 -2.29 -13.94
C ILE A 33 5.10 -1.89 -12.52
N ALA A 34 3.82 -1.60 -12.27
CA ALA A 34 3.33 -1.19 -10.95
C ALA A 34 3.59 -2.26 -9.87
N ASN A 35 3.46 -3.54 -10.22
CA ASN A 35 3.65 -4.64 -9.27
C ASN A 35 5.12 -5.04 -9.05
N SER A 36 6.05 -4.56 -9.88
CA SER A 36 7.48 -4.90 -9.81
C SER A 36 8.21 -4.38 -8.57
N THR A 37 7.57 -3.49 -7.80
CA THR A 37 8.11 -3.00 -6.53
C THR A 37 7.87 -3.97 -5.38
N LYS A 38 8.80 -3.94 -4.42
CA LYS A 38 8.70 -4.62 -3.12
C LYS A 38 7.68 -3.98 -2.19
N SER A 39 7.35 -2.71 -2.42
CA SER A 39 6.34 -1.98 -1.66
C SER A 39 4.94 -2.28 -2.19
N GLY A 40 3.93 -2.20 -1.32
CA GLY A 40 2.54 -2.50 -1.64
C GLY A 40 1.56 -1.77 -0.73
N LEU A 41 1.79 -0.48 -0.46
CA LEU A 41 0.93 0.31 0.44
C LEU A 41 -0.32 0.85 -0.28
N ALA A 42 -0.14 1.87 -1.13
CA ALA A 42 -1.21 2.52 -1.88
C ALA A 42 -0.87 2.58 -3.37
N GLY A 43 -1.87 2.37 -4.22
CA GLY A 43 -1.79 2.56 -5.67
C GLY A 43 -2.94 3.43 -6.16
N TYR A 44 -2.69 4.23 -7.20
CA TYR A 44 -3.68 5.14 -7.76
C TYR A 44 -3.71 4.99 -9.28
N PHE A 45 -4.90 5.01 -9.86
CA PHE A 45 -5.04 5.09 -11.31
C PHE A 45 -6.34 5.81 -11.71
N TYR A 46 -6.36 6.29 -12.94
CA TYR A 46 -7.47 7.03 -13.51
C TYR A 46 -7.95 6.33 -14.78
N THR A 47 -9.27 6.14 -14.89
CA THR A 47 -9.91 5.60 -16.10
C THR A 47 -11.38 5.98 -16.12
N ASN A 48 -11.94 6.13 -17.33
CA ASN A 48 -13.38 6.26 -17.54
C ASN A 48 -14.04 4.91 -17.86
N ASP A 49 -13.27 3.85 -18.08
CA ASP A 49 -13.79 2.50 -18.36
C ASP A 49 -13.96 1.71 -17.04
N ILE A 50 -15.21 1.55 -16.61
CA ILE A 50 -15.57 0.83 -15.38
C ILE A 50 -15.09 -0.63 -15.41
N PRO A 51 -15.32 -1.43 -16.47
CA PRO A 51 -14.70 -2.73 -16.64
C PRO A 51 -13.18 -2.75 -16.42
N GLN A 52 -12.45 -1.79 -16.97
CA GLN A 52 -11.01 -1.65 -16.74
C GLN A 52 -10.70 -1.37 -15.28
N ALA A 53 -11.44 -0.48 -14.63
CA ALA A 53 -11.23 -0.16 -13.23
C ALA A 53 -11.27 -1.42 -12.35
N TRP A 54 -12.26 -2.30 -12.56
CA TRP A 54 -12.35 -3.57 -11.85
C TRP A 54 -11.19 -4.52 -12.16
N ARG A 55 -10.76 -4.62 -13.43
CA ARG A 55 -9.64 -5.51 -13.81
C ARG A 55 -8.32 -5.04 -13.20
N VAL A 56 -8.03 -3.75 -13.27
CA VAL A 56 -6.79 -3.16 -12.73
C VAL A 56 -6.77 -3.24 -11.21
N ALA A 57 -7.85 -2.83 -10.54
CA ALA A 57 -7.93 -2.84 -9.08
C ALA A 57 -7.70 -4.24 -8.50
N LYS A 58 -8.19 -5.30 -9.15
CA LYS A 58 -7.97 -6.69 -8.72
C LYS A 58 -6.55 -7.19 -8.94
N LYS A 59 -5.84 -6.66 -9.95
CA LYS A 59 -4.49 -7.11 -10.31
C LYS A 59 -3.39 -6.33 -9.58
N LEU A 60 -3.68 -5.12 -9.12
CA LEU A 60 -2.71 -4.31 -8.37
C LEU A 60 -2.38 -4.95 -7.02
N GLN A 61 -1.10 -5.10 -6.73
CA GLN A 61 -0.58 -5.69 -5.51
C GLN A 61 -0.28 -4.60 -4.48
N VAL A 62 -1.34 -3.95 -4.02
CA VAL A 62 -1.30 -2.91 -2.97
C VAL A 62 -2.44 -3.16 -1.97
N GLY A 63 -2.28 -2.68 -0.75
CA GLY A 63 -3.34 -2.80 0.26
C GLY A 63 -4.50 -1.82 0.06
N MET A 64 -4.25 -0.68 -0.60
CA MET A 64 -5.25 0.35 -0.87
C MET A 64 -5.16 0.83 -2.32
N VAL A 65 -6.32 1.03 -2.97
CA VAL A 65 -6.41 1.47 -4.36
C VAL A 65 -7.32 2.68 -4.47
N GLY A 66 -6.78 3.81 -4.96
CA GLY A 66 -7.57 4.97 -5.37
C GLY A 66 -7.90 4.92 -6.87
N ILE A 67 -9.18 5.03 -7.20
CA ILE A 67 -9.67 5.03 -8.58
C ILE A 67 -10.33 6.38 -8.82
N ASN A 68 -9.76 7.18 -9.72
CA ASN A 68 -10.22 8.55 -9.99
C ASN A 68 -10.24 9.49 -8.76
N GLU A 69 -9.60 9.10 -7.67
CA GLU A 69 -9.49 9.86 -6.42
C GLU A 69 -8.08 9.69 -5.85
N SER A 70 -7.49 10.79 -5.42
CA SER A 70 -6.14 10.86 -4.84
C SER A 70 -6.13 10.84 -3.31
N LEU A 71 -7.24 11.22 -2.68
CA LEU A 71 -7.40 11.32 -1.23
C LEU A 71 -8.33 10.20 -0.75
N ILE A 72 -7.75 9.04 -0.50
CA ILE A 72 -8.48 7.84 -0.04
C ILE A 72 -8.40 7.63 1.48
N SER A 73 -7.67 8.48 2.19
CA SER A 73 -7.46 8.36 3.64
C SER A 73 -8.72 8.75 4.41
N THR A 74 -9.31 7.78 5.11
CA THR A 74 -10.46 8.00 5.99
C THR A 74 -10.45 7.00 7.14
N THR A 75 -11.09 7.35 8.26
CA THR A 75 -11.07 6.53 9.49
C THR A 75 -11.89 5.25 9.39
N GLU A 76 -12.86 5.21 8.48
CA GLU A 76 -13.82 4.11 8.32
C GLU A 76 -13.28 2.98 7.43
N ALA A 77 -12.23 3.25 6.65
CA ALA A 77 -11.62 2.28 5.73
C ALA A 77 -10.38 1.63 6.35
N ALA A 78 -10.11 0.38 5.95
CA ALA A 78 -8.93 -0.34 6.43
C ALA A 78 -7.67 0.21 5.73
N PHE A 79 -6.83 0.88 6.51
CA PHE A 79 -5.55 1.41 6.06
C PHE A 79 -4.45 0.39 6.30
N GLY A 80 -3.66 0.06 5.29
CA GLY A 80 -2.51 -0.83 5.45
C GLY A 80 -2.02 -1.41 4.14
N GLY A 81 -0.83 -1.98 4.15
CA GLY A 81 -0.14 -2.47 2.96
C GLY A 81 -0.08 -3.99 2.86
N ILE A 82 0.62 -4.45 1.83
CA ILE A 82 1.09 -5.82 1.67
C ILE A 82 2.59 -5.80 1.30
N LYS A 83 3.21 -6.97 1.14
CA LYS A 83 4.65 -7.12 0.85
C LYS A 83 5.53 -6.49 1.95
N GLU A 84 6.59 -5.79 1.58
CA GLU A 84 7.48 -5.10 2.54
C GLU A 84 6.81 -3.85 3.15
N SER A 85 5.59 -3.48 2.74
CA SER A 85 4.85 -2.35 3.33
C SER A 85 4.16 -2.67 4.65
N GLY A 86 4.21 -3.92 5.12
CA GLY A 86 3.77 -4.30 6.46
C GLY A 86 2.61 -5.29 6.48
N ILE A 87 2.20 -5.62 7.70
CA ILE A 87 1.11 -6.53 8.04
C ILE A 87 0.11 -5.82 8.96
N GLY A 88 -1.13 -6.32 8.98
CA GLY A 88 -2.22 -5.74 9.76
C GLY A 88 -2.89 -4.54 9.10
N ARG A 89 -3.94 -4.04 9.74
CA ARG A 89 -4.73 -2.88 9.26
C ARG A 89 -4.98 -1.90 10.39
N GLU A 90 -5.05 -0.63 10.05
CA GLU A 90 -5.44 0.48 10.92
C GLU A 90 -6.78 1.06 10.45
N GLY A 91 -7.58 1.60 11.36
CA GLY A 91 -8.91 2.12 11.04
C GLY A 91 -9.93 1.04 10.66
N SER A 92 -11.13 1.46 10.30
CA SER A 92 -12.32 0.60 10.16
C SER A 92 -12.60 -0.27 11.39
N HIS A 93 -13.51 -1.23 11.25
CA HIS A 93 -13.69 -2.29 12.24
C HIS A 93 -12.46 -3.21 12.37
N HIS A 94 -11.73 -3.42 11.26
CA HIS A 94 -10.59 -4.34 11.22
C HIS A 94 -9.42 -3.88 12.08
N GLY A 95 -9.22 -2.57 12.24
CA GLY A 95 -8.13 -2.05 13.06
C GLY A 95 -8.23 -2.43 14.53
N LEU A 96 -9.44 -2.73 15.04
CA LEU A 96 -9.61 -3.21 16.40
C LEU A 96 -9.16 -4.66 16.57
N GLU A 97 -9.22 -5.49 15.52
CA GLU A 97 -8.86 -6.91 15.58
C GLU A 97 -7.39 -7.11 16.00
N GLU A 98 -6.50 -6.17 15.66
CA GLU A 98 -5.08 -6.18 16.05
C GLU A 98 -4.86 -5.99 17.57
N PHE A 99 -5.87 -5.51 18.30
CA PHE A 99 -5.82 -5.26 19.74
C PHE A 99 -6.68 -6.25 20.56
N LEU A 100 -7.31 -7.23 19.90
CA LEU A 100 -8.18 -8.21 20.54
C LEU A 100 -7.50 -9.58 20.66
N TYR A 101 -7.84 -10.30 21.73
CA TYR A 101 -7.44 -11.70 21.90
C TYR A 101 -8.62 -12.63 21.58
N ILE A 102 -8.43 -13.54 20.64
CA ILE A 102 -9.43 -14.58 20.32
C ILE A 102 -9.37 -15.68 21.38
N LYS A 103 -10.50 -15.99 22.02
CA LYS A 103 -10.63 -17.07 23.01
C LYS A 103 -11.71 -18.06 22.59
N TYR A 104 -11.30 -19.31 22.36
CA TYR A 104 -12.21 -20.43 22.06
C TYR A 104 -12.62 -21.16 23.35
N LEU A 105 -13.90 -21.48 23.49
CA LEU A 105 -14.46 -22.27 24.60
C LEU A 105 -15.21 -23.48 24.03
N CYS A 106 -14.83 -24.68 24.45
CA CYS A 106 -15.52 -25.93 24.15
C CYS A 106 -16.13 -26.49 25.44
N LEU A 107 -17.45 -26.45 25.56
CA LEU A 107 -18.17 -26.94 26.73
C LEU A 107 -18.96 -28.19 26.34
N SER A 108 -18.65 -29.32 26.98
CA SER A 108 -19.47 -30.53 26.91
C SER A 108 -20.38 -30.58 28.14
N THR A 109 -21.68 -30.74 27.92
CA THR A 109 -22.67 -30.98 28.98
C THR A 109 -23.06 -32.45 28.98
N MET A 110 -23.14 -33.05 30.17
CA MET A 110 -23.60 -34.44 30.37
C MET A 110 -25.07 -34.63 30.01
#